data_AF-A0A9W8HWP9-F1
#
_entry.id   AF-A0A9W8HWP9-F1
#
_cell.length_a   1.000
_cell.length_b   1.000
_cell.length_c   1.000
_cell.angle_alpha   90.00
_cell.angle_beta   90.00
_cell.angle_gamma   90.00
#
_symmetry.space_group_name_H-M   'P 1'
#
loop_
_entity.id
_entity.type
_entity.pdbx_description
1 polymer ?
#
loop_
_entity_poly.entity_id
_entity_poly.type
_entity_poly.pdbx_seq_one_letter_code
_entity_poly.pdbx_strand_id
1 'polypeptide(L)'
;MTTFSKVAEYSAKHPKPADTTFAYGTAGFRTLGDMLESTVFRVGLLAALRSQSKEGKVIGVMITASHNHERDNGVKLVDPMGEMLKQSWEGYCSEIANASDEQVATVLSSIAEAEAIDLSVTPRVVYARDTRPSGPVLQAALEDGLAALDAEATNYGIVTTPQLHYFVRSLNTADTPAPYGEPSVAGYNHKYGQAFLRLVDGKPQPSTLFIDAANGVGAPQVRSLAAAINSPYFNIEVVNADTET
;
A
#
# COMPACT_ATOMS: atom_id res chain seq x y z
N MET A 1 1.39 -14.88 27.81
CA MET A 1 2.17 -13.75 27.25
C MET A 1 1.24 -12.56 27.18
N THR A 2 1.69 -11.36 27.54
CA THR A 2 0.88 -10.15 27.37
C THR A 2 0.73 -9.87 25.88
N THR A 3 -0.50 -9.82 25.39
CA THR A 3 -0.82 -9.41 24.02
C THR A 3 -0.15 -8.07 23.73
N PHE A 4 0.45 -7.91 22.54
CA PHE A 4 1.11 -6.67 22.10
C PHE A 4 2.35 -6.23 22.91
N SER A 5 3.08 -7.16 23.53
CA SER A 5 4.22 -6.84 24.41
C SER A 5 5.35 -6.04 23.75
N LYS A 6 5.55 -6.14 22.43
CA LYS A 6 6.57 -5.40 21.68
C LYS A 6 6.13 -3.97 21.30
N VAL A 7 4.84 -3.68 21.33
CA VAL A 7 4.29 -2.42 20.77
C VAL A 7 4.84 -1.19 21.48
N ALA A 8 4.99 -1.24 22.81
CA ALA A 8 5.53 -0.10 23.56
C ALA A 8 6.98 0.23 23.17
N GLU A 9 7.82 -0.81 22.97
CA GLU A 9 9.22 -0.65 22.57
C GLU A 9 9.35 0.02 21.20
N TYR A 10 8.58 -0.46 20.22
CA TYR A 10 8.59 0.12 18.88
C TYR A 10 7.92 1.49 18.82
N SER A 11 6.82 1.71 19.55
CA SER A 11 6.14 3.00 19.58
C SER A 11 7.03 4.12 20.12
N ALA A 12 7.93 3.81 21.08
CA ALA A 12 8.88 4.79 21.61
C ALA A 12 9.89 5.31 20.56
N LYS A 13 10.08 4.58 19.44
CA LYS A 13 10.93 5.01 18.32
C LYS A 13 10.21 5.99 17.39
N HIS A 14 8.88 6.00 17.39
CA HIS A 14 8.04 6.79 16.49
C HIS A 14 7.05 7.66 17.27
N PRO A 15 7.54 8.62 18.07
CA PRO A 15 6.70 9.41 18.94
C PRO A 15 5.68 10.23 18.14
N LYS A 16 4.45 10.31 18.64
CA LYS A 16 3.43 11.15 18.01
C LYS A 16 3.78 12.63 18.13
N PRO A 17 3.74 13.42 17.04
CA PRO A 17 3.88 14.87 17.12
C PRO A 17 2.85 15.51 18.05
N ALA A 18 3.31 16.44 18.89
CA ALA A 18 2.43 17.24 19.75
C ALA A 18 1.46 18.09 18.93
N ASP A 19 0.29 18.38 19.50
CA ASP A 19 -0.74 19.28 18.94
C ASP A 19 -1.19 18.94 17.51
N THR A 20 -0.97 17.71 17.05
CA THR A 20 -1.36 17.23 15.73
C THR A 20 -2.49 16.23 15.85
N THR A 21 -3.55 16.45 15.06
CA THR A 21 -4.67 15.52 14.91
C THR A 21 -4.69 14.96 13.50
N PHE A 22 -4.72 13.65 13.39
CA PHE A 22 -4.76 12.93 12.12
C PHE A 22 -6.18 12.42 11.85
N ALA A 23 -6.62 12.49 10.59
CA ALA A 23 -7.91 11.94 10.17
C ALA A 23 -7.70 11.01 8.98
N TYR A 24 -8.27 9.81 9.06
CA TYR A 24 -8.28 8.89 7.93
C TYR A 24 -9.46 9.23 7.02
N GLY A 25 -9.16 9.67 5.80
CA GLY A 25 -10.18 9.94 4.79
C GLY A 25 -10.29 8.84 3.75
N THR A 26 -11.07 9.10 2.70
CA THR A 26 -11.28 8.18 1.57
C THR A 26 -10.00 7.73 0.87
N ALA A 27 -8.91 8.48 1.02
CA ALA A 27 -7.62 8.20 0.42
C ALA A 27 -6.51 7.90 1.45
N GLY A 28 -6.90 7.57 2.68
CA GLY A 28 -6.02 7.33 3.82
C GLY A 28 -5.59 8.62 4.52
N PHE A 29 -4.46 8.54 5.24
CA PHE A 29 -3.81 9.71 5.82
C PHE A 29 -3.01 10.46 4.76
N ARG A 30 -3.10 11.79 4.73
CA ARG A 30 -2.28 12.65 3.87
C ARG A 30 -1.95 13.96 4.57
N THR A 31 -0.67 14.27 4.65
CA THR A 31 -0.14 15.54 5.17
C THR A 31 1.34 15.63 4.78
N LEU A 32 2.10 16.55 5.38
CA LEU A 32 3.56 16.62 5.23
C LEU A 32 4.22 15.28 5.58
N GLY A 33 5.17 14.83 4.76
CA GLY A 33 5.81 13.53 4.91
C GLY A 33 6.60 13.37 6.20
N ASP A 34 7.21 14.43 6.70
CA ASP A 34 7.94 14.49 7.98
C ASP A 34 7.03 14.37 9.21
N MET A 35 5.74 14.65 9.07
CA MET A 35 4.75 14.53 10.15
C MET A 35 4.11 13.13 10.23
N LEU A 36 4.40 12.23 9.29
CA LEU A 36 3.67 10.97 9.11
C LEU A 36 4.31 9.75 9.77
N GLU A 37 5.53 9.84 10.30
CA GLU A 37 6.28 8.67 10.78
C GLU A 37 5.50 7.82 11.80
N SER A 38 5.04 8.44 12.90
CA SER A 38 4.21 7.79 13.92
C SER A 38 2.91 7.21 13.35
N THR A 39 2.29 7.92 12.41
CA THR A 39 1.05 7.50 11.76
C THR A 39 1.28 6.26 10.90
N VAL A 40 2.37 6.22 10.13
CA VAL A 40 2.69 5.08 9.26
C VAL A 40 3.09 3.85 10.08
N PHE A 41 3.85 4.02 11.16
CA PHE A 41 4.10 2.97 12.15
C PHE A 41 2.80 2.35 12.67
N ARG A 42 1.85 3.19 13.11
CA ARG A 42 0.56 2.74 13.65
C ARG A 42 -0.34 2.12 12.58
N VAL A 43 -0.22 2.55 11.32
CA VAL A 43 -0.88 1.88 10.19
C VAL A 43 -0.30 0.49 9.94
N GLY A 44 1.00 0.26 10.18
CA GLY A 44 1.59 -1.08 10.16
C GLY A 44 0.93 -2.03 11.17
N LEU A 45 0.76 -1.57 12.41
CA LEU A 45 0.05 -2.31 13.46
C LEU A 45 -1.39 -2.65 13.02
N LEU A 46 -2.12 -1.66 12.50
CA LEU A 46 -3.48 -1.86 12.00
C LEU A 46 -3.56 -2.78 10.78
N ALA A 47 -2.59 -2.74 9.87
CA ALA A 47 -2.56 -3.61 8.70
C ALA A 47 -2.45 -5.09 9.11
N ALA A 48 -1.58 -5.38 10.07
CA ALA A 48 -1.44 -6.71 10.66
C ALA A 48 -2.74 -7.12 11.38
N LEU A 49 -3.28 -6.28 12.24
CA LEU A 49 -4.54 -6.57 12.94
C LEU A 49 -5.71 -6.78 11.95
N ARG A 50 -5.75 -6.01 10.86
CA ARG A 50 -6.72 -6.15 9.77
C ARG A 50 -6.59 -7.50 9.08
N SER A 51 -5.35 -7.95 8.81
CA SER A 51 -5.10 -9.27 8.24
C SER A 51 -5.64 -10.39 9.14
N GLN A 52 -5.41 -10.30 10.45
CA GLN A 52 -5.95 -11.25 11.43
C GLN A 52 -7.48 -11.25 11.45
N SER A 53 -8.12 -10.08 11.40
CA SER A 53 -9.60 -9.95 11.29
C SER A 53 -10.17 -10.57 10.01
N LYS A 54 -9.31 -10.87 9.03
CA LYS A 54 -9.63 -11.51 7.77
C LYS A 54 -9.02 -12.90 7.67
N GLU A 55 -8.86 -13.60 8.80
CA GLU A 55 -8.38 -14.98 8.84
C GLU A 55 -7.02 -15.13 8.13
N GLY A 56 -6.16 -14.13 8.29
CA GLY A 56 -4.82 -14.10 7.72
C GLY A 56 -4.78 -13.76 6.24
N LYS A 57 -5.87 -13.27 5.62
CA LYS A 57 -5.81 -12.77 4.24
C LYS A 57 -4.82 -11.60 4.12
N VAL A 58 -4.18 -11.50 2.96
CA VAL A 58 -3.17 -10.47 2.70
C VAL A 58 -3.83 -9.09 2.65
N ILE A 59 -3.27 -8.15 3.40
CA ILE A 59 -3.63 -6.72 3.37
C ILE A 59 -2.52 -5.92 2.67
N GLY A 60 -2.90 -4.92 1.89
CA GLY A 60 -1.95 -4.02 1.24
C GLY A 60 -1.76 -2.71 2.01
N VAL A 61 -0.55 -2.16 1.99
CA VAL A 61 -0.24 -0.81 2.47
C VAL A 61 0.47 -0.03 1.36
N MET A 62 -0.14 1.07 0.89
CA MET A 62 0.47 1.96 -0.10
C MET A 62 0.91 3.27 0.55
N ILE A 63 2.21 3.60 0.44
CA ILE A 63 2.76 4.90 0.84
C ILE A 63 2.82 5.82 -0.37
N THR A 64 1.92 6.81 -0.43
CA THR A 64 1.82 7.80 -1.50
C THR A 64 0.86 8.92 -1.12
N ALA A 65 1.12 10.15 -1.59
CA ALA A 65 0.11 11.21 -1.63
C ALA A 65 -0.43 11.51 -3.03
N SER A 66 -0.20 10.63 -4.02
CA SER A 66 -0.76 10.76 -5.37
C SER A 66 -0.41 12.13 -5.99
N HIS A 67 -1.40 12.98 -6.26
CA HIS A 67 -1.24 14.29 -6.92
C HIS A 67 -0.77 15.43 -6.00
N ASN A 68 -0.66 15.18 -4.70
CA ASN A 68 -0.22 16.18 -3.73
C ASN A 68 1.22 16.66 -3.99
N HIS A 69 1.60 17.80 -3.41
CA HIS A 69 2.95 18.35 -3.51
C HIS A 69 3.99 17.34 -3.03
N GLU A 70 5.21 17.36 -3.60
CA GLU A 70 6.30 16.42 -3.29
C GLU A 70 6.59 16.25 -1.80
N ARG A 71 6.59 17.35 -1.05
CA ARG A 71 6.80 17.37 0.41
C ARG A 71 5.74 16.61 1.21
N ASP A 72 4.54 16.46 0.64
CA ASP A 72 3.46 15.69 1.26
C ASP A 72 3.75 14.20 1.10
N ASN A 73 3.19 13.37 1.95
CA ASN A 73 3.08 11.94 1.71
C ASN A 73 1.75 11.43 2.30
N GLY A 74 1.54 10.13 2.23
CA GLY A 74 0.34 9.52 2.75
C GLY A 74 0.47 8.03 2.86
N VAL A 75 -0.50 7.42 3.53
CA VAL A 75 -0.58 5.98 3.66
C VAL A 75 -2.04 5.54 3.63
N LYS A 76 -2.32 4.46 2.90
CA LYS A 76 -3.65 3.86 2.82
C LYS A 76 -3.57 2.34 2.84
N LEU A 77 -4.66 1.72 3.30
CA LEU A 77 -4.84 0.28 3.39
C LEU A 77 -5.66 -0.23 2.20
N VAL A 78 -5.35 -1.45 1.79
CA VAL A 78 -6.02 -2.18 0.70
C VAL A 78 -6.53 -3.51 1.25
N ASP A 79 -7.83 -3.72 1.15
CA ASP A 79 -8.49 -4.94 1.64
C ASP A 79 -8.31 -6.12 0.64
N PRO A 80 -8.65 -7.36 1.05
CA PRO A 80 -8.17 -8.57 0.38
C PRO A 80 -8.48 -8.73 -1.11
N MET A 81 -9.56 -8.14 -1.62
CA MET A 81 -9.93 -8.19 -3.04
C MET A 81 -9.37 -7.01 -3.85
N GLY A 82 -8.43 -6.25 -3.28
CA GLY A 82 -7.84 -5.07 -3.91
C GLY A 82 -8.73 -3.83 -3.81
N GLU A 83 -9.75 -3.83 -2.98
CA GLU A 83 -10.62 -2.71 -2.66
C GLU A 83 -10.01 -1.81 -1.59
N MET A 84 -10.59 -0.62 -1.43
CA MET A 84 -10.24 0.27 -0.32
C MET A 84 -10.63 -0.37 1.01
N LEU A 85 -9.95 0.01 2.09
CA LEU A 85 -10.30 -0.41 3.45
C LEU A 85 -11.81 -0.25 3.71
N LYS A 86 -12.42 -1.27 4.33
CA LYS A 86 -13.81 -1.20 4.83
C LYS A 86 -14.01 0.09 5.65
N GLN A 87 -15.00 0.88 5.26
CA GLN A 87 -15.27 2.20 5.85
C GLN A 87 -15.40 2.20 7.39
N SER A 88 -15.94 1.13 7.99
CA SER A 88 -16.04 1.03 9.46
C SER A 88 -14.69 1.01 10.18
N TRP A 89 -13.59 0.68 9.47
CA TRP A 89 -12.23 0.67 10.02
C TRP A 89 -11.52 2.03 9.93
N GLU A 90 -12.07 3.01 9.19
CA GLU A 90 -11.49 4.37 9.11
C GLU A 90 -11.49 5.07 10.49
N GLY A 91 -12.50 4.76 11.31
CA GLY A 91 -12.58 5.20 12.70
C GLY A 91 -11.40 4.68 13.54
N TYR A 92 -11.10 3.38 13.43
CA TYR A 92 -9.96 2.76 14.11
C TYR A 92 -8.61 3.32 13.63
N CYS A 93 -8.49 3.62 12.34
CA CYS A 93 -7.32 4.32 11.81
C CYS A 93 -7.12 5.66 12.51
N SER A 94 -8.16 6.49 12.55
CA SER A 94 -8.08 7.81 13.18
C SER A 94 -7.85 7.72 14.69
N GLU A 95 -8.46 6.74 15.37
CA GLU A 95 -8.28 6.50 16.80
C GLU A 95 -6.82 6.17 17.13
N ILE A 96 -6.25 5.13 16.50
CA ILE A 96 -4.87 4.72 16.82
C ILE A 96 -3.87 5.79 16.42
N ALA A 97 -4.06 6.50 15.31
CA ALA A 97 -3.15 7.57 14.88
C ALA A 97 -3.12 8.75 15.86
N ASN A 98 -4.19 8.93 16.65
CA ASN A 98 -4.28 10.02 17.61
C ASN A 98 -3.98 9.63 19.06
N ALA A 99 -3.93 8.34 19.38
CA ALA A 99 -3.59 7.82 20.71
C ALA A 99 -2.23 8.35 21.22
N SER A 100 -2.05 8.48 22.53
CA SER A 100 -0.69 8.65 23.08
C SER A 100 0.13 7.38 22.82
N ASP A 101 1.46 7.48 22.87
CA ASP A 101 2.34 6.34 22.60
C ASP A 101 2.10 5.19 23.60
N GLU A 102 1.75 5.52 24.84
CA GLU A 102 1.40 4.56 25.90
C GLU A 102 0.04 3.89 25.68
N GLN A 103 -0.86 4.53 24.91
CA GLN A 103 -2.22 4.06 24.66
C GLN A 103 -2.35 3.15 23.44
N VAL A 104 -1.32 3.08 22.57
CA VAL A 104 -1.39 2.33 21.31
C VAL A 104 -1.76 0.85 21.53
N ALA A 105 -1.15 0.19 22.50
CA ALA A 105 -1.45 -1.22 22.81
C ALA A 105 -2.88 -1.42 23.34
N THR A 106 -3.39 -0.46 24.12
CA THR A 106 -4.77 -0.47 24.63
C THR A 106 -5.76 -0.33 23.49
N VAL A 107 -5.53 0.62 22.57
CA VAL A 107 -6.37 0.81 21.37
C VAL A 107 -6.40 -0.46 20.51
N LEU A 108 -5.24 -1.09 20.27
CA LEU A 108 -5.19 -2.37 19.54
C LEU A 108 -6.02 -3.47 20.22
N SER A 109 -5.98 -3.53 21.55
CA SER A 109 -6.75 -4.51 22.32
C SER A 109 -8.24 -4.27 22.20
N SER A 110 -8.68 -3.01 22.29
CA SER A 110 -10.08 -2.64 22.09
C SER A 110 -10.59 -2.93 20.69
N ILE A 111 -9.78 -2.71 19.65
CA ILE A 111 -10.12 -3.06 18.26
C ILE A 111 -10.24 -4.58 18.11
N ALA A 112 -9.28 -5.34 18.66
CA ALA A 112 -9.29 -6.80 18.61
C ALA A 112 -10.54 -7.39 19.27
N GLU A 113 -10.95 -6.85 20.42
CA GLU A 113 -12.18 -7.24 21.10
C GLU A 113 -13.43 -6.87 20.29
N ALA A 114 -13.50 -5.63 19.77
CA ALA A 114 -14.66 -5.13 19.04
C ALA A 114 -14.92 -5.88 17.73
N GLU A 115 -13.87 -6.28 17.01
CA GLU A 115 -13.95 -7.03 15.76
C GLU A 115 -13.80 -8.55 15.97
N ALA A 116 -13.77 -9.03 17.22
CA ALA A 116 -13.62 -10.43 17.62
C ALA A 116 -12.45 -11.14 16.91
N ILE A 117 -11.29 -10.49 16.90
CA ILE A 117 -10.10 -10.91 16.14
C ILE A 117 -9.38 -12.05 16.87
N ASP A 118 -9.13 -13.15 16.15
CA ASP A 118 -8.23 -14.20 16.60
C ASP A 118 -6.77 -13.78 16.44
N LEU A 119 -6.15 -13.37 17.55
CA LEU A 119 -4.76 -12.91 17.59
C LEU A 119 -3.72 -14.03 17.43
N SER A 120 -4.15 -15.30 17.36
CA SER A 120 -3.25 -16.42 17.05
C SER A 120 -2.98 -16.59 15.55
N VAL A 121 -3.78 -15.96 14.70
CA VAL A 121 -3.60 -15.97 13.24
C VAL A 121 -2.35 -15.17 12.87
N THR A 122 -1.48 -15.73 12.03
CA THR A 122 -0.33 -15.01 11.50
C THR A 122 -0.79 -13.90 10.55
N PRO A 123 -0.45 -12.62 10.81
CA PRO A 123 -0.78 -11.54 9.89
C PRO A 123 0.06 -11.59 8.62
N ARG A 124 -0.54 -11.33 7.46
CA ARG A 124 0.16 -11.22 6.18
C ARG A 124 -0.08 -9.86 5.54
N VAL A 125 1.00 -9.13 5.25
CA VAL A 125 0.92 -7.77 4.71
C VAL A 125 1.87 -7.62 3.52
N VAL A 126 1.42 -6.94 2.47
CA VAL A 126 2.27 -6.51 1.36
C VAL A 126 2.26 -4.99 1.28
N TYR A 127 3.39 -4.41 0.93
CA TYR A 127 3.50 -2.96 0.93
C TYR A 127 4.41 -2.45 -0.18
N ALA A 128 4.17 -1.19 -0.52
CA ALA A 128 4.90 -0.48 -1.56
C ALA A 128 4.82 1.03 -1.35
N ARG A 129 5.64 1.76 -2.10
CA ARG A 129 5.64 3.21 -2.11
C ARG A 129 5.78 3.79 -3.51
N ASP A 130 5.53 5.09 -3.63
CA ASP A 130 5.93 5.88 -4.80
C ASP A 130 7.38 6.42 -4.65
N THR A 131 7.72 7.40 -5.48
CA THR A 131 9.06 7.99 -5.59
C THR A 131 9.31 9.15 -4.63
N ARG A 132 8.41 9.47 -3.69
CA ARG A 132 8.57 10.63 -2.80
C ARG A 132 9.81 10.52 -1.89
N PRO A 133 10.53 11.64 -1.63
CA PRO A 133 11.74 11.64 -0.79
C PRO A 133 11.53 11.10 0.63
N SER A 134 10.37 11.35 1.24
CA SER A 134 10.02 10.84 2.58
C SER A 134 9.69 9.34 2.60
N GLY A 135 9.50 8.71 1.43
CA GLY A 135 9.07 7.32 1.28
C GLY A 135 9.93 6.30 2.03
N PRO A 136 11.29 6.31 1.92
CA PRO A 136 12.15 5.37 2.63
C PRO A 136 12.00 5.39 4.16
N VAL A 137 11.92 6.59 4.76
CA VAL A 137 11.75 6.73 6.22
C VAL A 137 10.38 6.21 6.66
N LEU A 138 9.33 6.57 5.93
CA LEU A 138 7.98 6.09 6.22
C LEU A 138 7.86 4.57 6.03
N GLN A 139 8.56 4.00 5.05
CA GLN A 139 8.62 2.56 4.85
C GLN A 139 9.29 1.85 6.05
N ALA A 140 10.38 2.40 6.58
CA ALA A 140 11.02 1.84 7.77
C ALA A 140 10.10 1.88 9.00
N ALA A 141 9.35 2.98 9.19
CA ALA A 141 8.36 3.08 10.27
C ALA A 141 7.22 2.05 10.09
N LEU A 142 6.77 1.81 8.86
CA LEU A 142 5.80 0.76 8.55
C LEU A 142 6.33 -0.62 8.94
N GLU A 143 7.57 -0.92 8.55
CA GLU A 143 8.24 -2.19 8.82
C GLU A 143 8.37 -2.46 10.33
N ASP A 144 8.68 -1.43 11.12
CA ASP A 144 8.69 -1.48 12.59
C ASP A 144 7.30 -1.80 13.17
N GLY A 145 6.23 -1.22 12.60
CA GLY A 145 4.86 -1.53 12.97
C GLY A 145 4.46 -2.97 12.66
N LEU A 146 4.89 -3.50 11.52
CA LEU A 146 4.65 -4.89 11.12
C LEU A 146 5.45 -5.88 11.99
N ALA A 147 6.71 -5.55 12.30
CA ALA A 147 7.58 -6.36 13.15
C ALA A 147 7.07 -6.44 14.60
N ALA A 148 6.47 -5.36 15.13
CA ALA A 148 5.90 -5.35 16.47
C ALA A 148 4.77 -6.39 16.67
N LEU A 149 4.13 -6.84 15.57
CA LEU A 149 3.08 -7.86 15.57
C LEU A 149 3.48 -9.15 14.84
N ASP A 150 4.78 -9.35 14.58
CA ASP A 150 5.31 -10.55 13.93
C ASP A 150 4.61 -10.88 12.58
N ALA A 151 4.26 -9.84 11.82
CA ALA A 151 3.60 -10.01 10.52
C ALA A 151 4.56 -10.57 9.46
N GLU A 152 4.08 -11.53 8.67
CA GLU A 152 4.71 -11.94 7.43
C GLU A 152 4.54 -10.83 6.39
N ALA A 153 5.60 -10.06 6.18
CA ALA A 153 5.57 -8.86 5.35
C ALA A 153 6.37 -9.05 4.05
N THR A 154 5.85 -8.55 2.92
CA THR A 154 6.57 -8.52 1.64
C THR A 154 6.62 -7.11 1.07
N ASN A 155 7.84 -6.64 0.80
CA ASN A 155 8.10 -5.34 0.18
C ASN A 155 8.11 -5.47 -1.35
N TYR A 156 7.20 -4.75 -2.02
CA TYR A 156 7.17 -4.64 -3.48
C TYR A 156 7.95 -3.44 -4.04
N GLY A 157 8.58 -2.65 -3.16
CA GLY A 157 9.43 -1.52 -3.53
C GLY A 157 8.62 -0.37 -4.15
N ILE A 158 9.13 0.15 -5.26
CA ILE A 158 8.55 1.28 -5.98
C ILE A 158 7.61 0.77 -7.07
N VAL A 159 6.30 0.87 -6.82
CA VAL A 159 5.24 0.49 -7.78
C VAL A 159 4.11 1.50 -7.79
N THR A 160 3.29 1.46 -8.84
CA THR A 160 2.07 2.27 -8.87
C THR A 160 1.04 1.75 -7.86
N THR A 161 0.13 2.62 -7.42
CA THR A 161 -1.03 2.21 -6.61
C THR A 161 -1.80 1.02 -7.24
N PRO A 162 -2.19 1.05 -8.53
CA PRO A 162 -2.91 -0.08 -9.13
C PRO A 162 -2.15 -1.39 -9.13
N GLN A 163 -0.81 -1.36 -9.24
CA GLN A 163 0.01 -2.56 -9.14
C GLN A 163 -0.07 -3.19 -7.75
N LEU A 164 0.03 -2.40 -6.67
CA LEU A 164 -0.13 -2.94 -5.31
C LEU A 164 -1.52 -3.57 -5.12
N HIS A 165 -2.59 -2.89 -5.55
CA HIS A 165 -3.96 -3.44 -5.49
C HIS A 165 -4.08 -4.76 -6.28
N TYR A 166 -3.42 -4.86 -7.42
CA TYR A 166 -3.36 -6.08 -8.21
C TYR A 166 -2.60 -7.20 -7.48
N PHE A 167 -1.50 -6.92 -6.77
CA PHE A 167 -0.76 -7.92 -6.00
C PHE A 167 -1.59 -8.47 -4.84
N VAL A 168 -2.25 -7.60 -4.07
CA VAL A 168 -3.13 -8.00 -2.96
C VAL A 168 -4.21 -8.97 -3.44
N ARG A 169 -4.94 -8.60 -4.50
CA ARG A 169 -5.99 -9.46 -5.05
C ARG A 169 -5.43 -10.77 -5.60
N SER A 170 -4.29 -10.72 -6.28
CA SER A 170 -3.64 -11.90 -6.86
C SER A 170 -3.22 -12.90 -5.78
N LEU A 171 -2.61 -12.44 -4.69
CA LEU A 171 -2.23 -13.28 -3.56
C LEU A 171 -3.44 -13.93 -2.88
N ASN A 172 -4.51 -13.17 -2.67
CA ASN A 172 -5.70 -13.69 -1.98
C ASN A 172 -6.58 -14.61 -2.84
N THR A 173 -6.37 -14.63 -4.15
CA THR A 173 -7.13 -15.45 -5.11
C THR A 173 -6.32 -16.58 -5.74
N ALA A 174 -5.03 -16.70 -5.43
CA ALA A 174 -4.11 -17.67 -6.04
C ALA A 174 -4.63 -19.12 -5.97
N ASP A 175 -5.19 -19.52 -4.84
CA ASP A 175 -5.72 -20.88 -4.60
C ASP A 175 -7.22 -21.03 -4.91
N THR A 176 -7.83 -20.04 -5.57
CA THR A 176 -9.25 -20.11 -5.95
C THR A 176 -9.40 -20.67 -7.37
N PRO A 177 -10.61 -21.13 -7.77
CA PRO A 177 -10.86 -21.58 -9.14
C PRO A 177 -10.63 -20.51 -10.23
N ALA A 178 -10.50 -19.24 -9.86
CA ALA A 178 -10.30 -18.11 -10.76
C ALA A 178 -9.21 -17.16 -10.22
N PRO A 179 -7.92 -17.58 -10.26
CA PRO A 179 -6.83 -16.74 -9.78
C PRO A 179 -6.74 -15.45 -10.59
N TYR A 180 -6.49 -14.32 -9.89
CA TYR A 180 -6.48 -13.03 -10.58
C TYR A 180 -5.24 -12.83 -11.46
N GLY A 181 -4.12 -13.45 -11.12
CA GLY A 181 -2.89 -13.42 -11.90
C GLY A 181 -1.66 -13.67 -11.04
N GLU A 182 -0.47 -13.60 -11.65
CA GLU A 182 0.79 -13.68 -10.91
C GLU A 182 1.02 -12.35 -10.15
N PRO A 183 1.28 -12.36 -8.82
CA PRO A 183 1.41 -11.17 -7.99
C PRO A 183 2.78 -10.50 -8.14
N SER A 184 3.12 -10.07 -9.37
CA SER A 184 4.38 -9.42 -9.73
C SER A 184 4.16 -8.33 -10.78
N VAL A 185 5.12 -7.41 -10.94
CA VAL A 185 5.08 -6.41 -12.03
C VAL A 185 5.02 -7.10 -13.39
N ALA A 186 5.75 -8.20 -13.58
CA ALA A 186 5.70 -9.00 -14.80
C ALA A 186 4.31 -9.60 -15.04
N GLY A 187 3.69 -10.17 -13.99
CA GLY A 187 2.33 -10.68 -14.04
C GLY A 187 1.29 -9.62 -14.38
N TYR A 188 1.39 -8.44 -13.75
CA TYR A 188 0.56 -7.27 -14.07
C TYR A 188 0.69 -6.90 -15.55
N ASN A 189 1.94 -6.73 -16.03
CA ASN A 189 2.21 -6.33 -17.41
C ASN A 189 1.73 -7.38 -18.41
N HIS A 190 1.96 -8.67 -18.13
CA HIS A 190 1.50 -9.76 -18.97
C HIS A 190 -0.03 -9.76 -19.07
N LYS A 191 -0.74 -9.71 -17.94
CA LYS A 191 -2.21 -9.73 -17.93
C LYS A 191 -2.82 -8.61 -18.76
N TYR A 192 -2.41 -7.37 -18.49
CA TYR A 192 -2.97 -6.21 -19.19
C TYR A 192 -2.47 -6.11 -20.63
N GLY A 193 -1.22 -6.47 -20.90
CA GLY A 193 -0.68 -6.50 -22.26
C GLY A 193 -1.38 -7.51 -23.15
N GLN A 194 -1.63 -8.73 -22.68
CA GLN A 194 -2.38 -9.74 -23.44
C GLN A 194 -3.86 -9.38 -23.61
N ALA A 195 -4.47 -8.71 -22.63
CA ALA A 195 -5.82 -8.17 -22.81
C ALA A 195 -5.86 -7.07 -23.87
N PHE A 196 -4.88 -6.16 -23.85
CA PHE A 196 -4.73 -5.09 -24.83
C PHE A 196 -4.53 -5.65 -26.26
N LEU A 197 -3.60 -6.59 -26.45
CA LEU A 197 -3.33 -7.18 -27.76
C LEU A 197 -4.57 -7.87 -28.37
N ARG A 198 -5.35 -8.58 -27.56
CA ARG A 198 -6.62 -9.18 -28.00
C ARG A 198 -7.66 -8.13 -28.41
N LEU A 199 -7.69 -6.98 -27.73
CA LEU A 199 -8.64 -5.91 -28.01
C LEU A 199 -8.33 -5.20 -29.34
N VAL A 200 -7.04 -5.04 -29.65
CA VAL A 200 -6.57 -4.29 -30.82
C VAL A 200 -6.30 -5.15 -32.05
N ASP A 201 -6.47 -6.47 -31.94
CA ASP A 201 -6.25 -7.37 -33.06
C ASP A 201 -7.14 -7.01 -34.27
N GLY A 202 -6.53 -6.97 -35.45
CA GLY A 202 -7.16 -6.54 -36.71
C GLY A 202 -7.55 -5.05 -36.79
N LYS A 203 -7.19 -4.21 -35.82
CA LYS A 203 -7.44 -2.76 -35.87
C LYS A 203 -6.31 -2.04 -36.64
N PRO A 204 -6.57 -0.83 -37.18
CA PRO A 204 -5.50 0.01 -37.69
C PRO A 204 -4.49 0.37 -36.58
N GLN A 205 -3.21 0.40 -36.92
CA GLN A 205 -2.17 0.83 -36.00
C GLN A 205 -2.36 2.33 -35.64
N PRO A 206 -2.33 2.70 -34.36
CA PRO A 206 -2.44 4.09 -33.94
C PRO A 206 -1.12 4.86 -34.19
N SER A 207 -1.21 6.20 -34.18
CA SER A 207 -0.03 7.07 -34.08
C SER A 207 0.64 6.94 -32.70
N THR A 208 1.86 7.47 -32.58
CA THR A 208 2.58 7.55 -31.29
C THR A 208 1.70 8.23 -30.22
N LEU A 209 1.59 7.59 -29.06
CA LEU A 209 0.96 8.14 -27.86
C LEU A 209 2.02 8.82 -26.98
N PHE A 210 1.89 10.11 -26.75
CA PHE A 210 2.73 10.85 -25.81
C PHE A 210 2.14 10.75 -24.41
N ILE A 211 2.93 10.29 -23.44
CA ILE A 211 2.55 10.09 -22.05
C ILE A 211 3.37 11.02 -21.18
N ASP A 212 2.71 12.05 -20.63
CA ASP A 212 3.23 12.80 -19.49
C ASP A 212 3.13 11.95 -18.23
N ALA A 213 4.28 11.54 -17.69
CA ALA A 213 4.35 10.68 -16.52
C ALA A 213 4.53 11.44 -15.20
N ALA A 214 4.40 12.78 -15.22
CA ALA A 214 4.41 13.66 -14.06
C ALA A 214 5.61 13.48 -13.12
N ASN A 215 6.77 13.08 -13.67
CA ASN A 215 8.00 12.79 -12.92
C ASN A 215 7.78 11.73 -11.81
N GLY A 216 6.75 10.90 -11.96
CA GLY A 216 6.32 9.95 -10.93
C GLY A 216 6.63 8.50 -11.30
N VAL A 217 6.33 7.61 -10.34
CA VAL A 217 6.49 6.14 -10.48
C VAL A 217 5.84 5.56 -11.75
N GLY A 218 4.85 6.24 -12.35
CA GLY A 218 4.26 5.83 -13.62
C GLY A 218 5.26 5.76 -14.79
N ALA A 219 6.30 6.60 -14.78
CA ALA A 219 7.30 6.67 -15.86
C ALA A 219 8.04 5.34 -16.09
N PRO A 220 8.75 4.75 -15.10
CA PRO A 220 9.40 3.46 -15.29
C PRO A 220 8.37 2.33 -15.51
N GLN A 221 7.19 2.41 -14.90
CA GLN A 221 6.20 1.32 -14.95
C GLN A 221 5.50 1.24 -16.31
N VAL A 222 5.19 2.37 -16.96
CA VAL A 222 4.61 2.35 -18.32
C VAL A 222 5.63 1.93 -19.37
N ARG A 223 6.92 2.28 -19.19
CA ARG A 223 8.01 1.75 -20.03
C ARG A 223 8.13 0.24 -19.90
N SER A 224 8.05 -0.29 -18.68
CA SER A 224 8.04 -1.73 -18.42
C SER A 224 6.85 -2.44 -19.06
N LEU A 225 5.65 -1.84 -18.98
CA LEU A 225 4.45 -2.35 -19.66
C LEU A 225 4.62 -2.36 -21.19
N ALA A 226 5.13 -1.28 -21.77
CA ALA A 226 5.37 -1.20 -23.21
C ALA A 226 6.37 -2.25 -23.69
N ALA A 227 7.44 -2.48 -22.92
CA ALA A 227 8.40 -3.55 -23.20
C ALA A 227 7.78 -4.94 -23.13
N ALA A 228 6.84 -5.17 -22.22
CA ALA A 228 6.11 -6.45 -22.12
C ALA A 228 5.08 -6.65 -23.24
N ILE A 229 4.44 -5.58 -23.71
CA ILE A 229 3.51 -5.61 -24.85
C ILE A 229 4.27 -5.86 -26.16
N ASN A 230 5.43 -5.20 -26.32
CA ASN A 230 6.34 -5.34 -27.46
C ASN A 230 5.62 -5.35 -28.82
N SER A 231 4.79 -4.34 -29.07
CA SER A 231 3.92 -4.29 -30.24
C SER A 231 3.78 -2.88 -30.79
N PRO A 232 3.72 -2.72 -32.13
CA PRO A 232 3.49 -1.41 -32.74
C PRO A 232 2.13 -0.79 -32.37
N TYR A 233 1.18 -1.59 -31.86
CA TYR A 233 -0.10 -1.10 -31.35
C TYR A 233 0.02 -0.25 -30.08
N PHE A 234 1.11 -0.41 -29.32
CA PHE A 234 1.37 0.37 -28.11
C PHE A 234 2.67 1.16 -28.25
N ASN A 235 2.73 1.99 -29.30
CA ASN A 235 3.84 2.89 -29.56
C ASN A 235 3.73 4.14 -28.70
N ILE A 236 4.63 4.31 -27.73
CA ILE A 236 4.58 5.40 -26.75
C ILE A 236 5.87 6.22 -26.72
N GLU A 237 5.74 7.50 -26.40
CA GLU A 237 6.83 8.37 -25.97
C GLU A 237 6.52 8.93 -24.58
N VAL A 238 7.41 8.73 -23.62
CA VAL A 238 7.19 9.14 -22.23
C VAL A 238 7.98 10.41 -21.95
N VAL A 239 7.28 11.48 -21.56
CA VAL A 239 7.81 12.79 -21.17
C VAL A 239 7.56 13.03 -19.68
N ASN A 240 8.27 14.01 -19.08
CA ASN A 240 8.26 14.26 -17.63
C ASN A 240 8.44 12.94 -16.86
N ALA A 241 9.62 12.35 -17.02
CA ALA A 241 9.93 11.00 -16.58
C ALA A 241 11.08 10.97 -15.55
N ASP A 242 11.48 12.13 -15.03
CA ASP A 242 12.55 12.22 -14.04
C ASP A 242 12.01 11.83 -12.66
N THR A 243 12.38 10.65 -12.19
CA THR A 243 11.89 10.11 -10.91
C THR A 243 12.90 10.23 -9.78
N GLU A 244 14.06 10.83 -10.05
CA GLU A 244 15.10 11.06 -9.04
C GLU A 244 14.82 12.41 -8.36
N THR A 245 14.83 12.40 -7.02
CA THR A 245 14.60 13.57 -6.14
C THR A 245 15.70 13.63 -5.11
#